data_AF-A0A1V4IWU4-F1
#
_entry.id   AF-A0A1V4IWU4-F1
#
_cell.length_a   1.000
_cell.length_b   1.000
_cell.length_c   1.000
_cell.angle_alpha   90.00
_cell.angle_beta   90.00
_cell.angle_gamma   90.00
#
_symmetry.space_group_name_H-M   'P 1'
#
loop_
_entity.id
_entity.type
_entity.pdbx_description
1 polymer ?
#
loop_
_entity_poly.entity_id
_entity_poly.type
_entity_poly.pdbx_seq_one_letter_code
_entity_poly.pdbx_strand_id
1 'polypeptide(L)'
;MIDYQTQFGKTPYGVASVCKKYNKSVIAIARGIGKDASDLYKKGIDSIFSIVDKPMMLEDAIDNAEALLEETAERIMRVVKLFN
;
A
#
# COMPACT_ATOMS: atom_id res chain seq x y z
N MET A 1 -1.87 1.02 9.20
CA MET A 1 -0.44 0.83 8.94
C MET A 1 -0.29 -0.58 8.42
N ILE A 2 0.55 -0.78 7.42
CA ILE A 2 0.88 -2.10 6.91
C ILE A 2 2.25 -2.51 7.44
N ASP A 3 2.32 -3.68 8.06
CA ASP A 3 3.49 -4.18 8.78
C ASP A 3 3.58 -5.71 8.66
N TYR A 4 4.63 -6.31 9.24
CA TYR A 4 4.83 -7.76 9.23
C TYR A 4 3.62 -8.56 9.73
N GLN A 5 2.83 -8.00 10.64
CA GLN A 5 1.63 -8.66 11.18
C GLN A 5 0.55 -8.88 10.12
N THR A 6 0.61 -8.14 9.00
CA THR A 6 -0.33 -8.27 7.88
C THR A 6 -0.35 -9.68 7.29
N GLN A 7 0.78 -10.38 7.32
CA GLN A 7 0.90 -11.73 6.77
C GLN A 7 0.07 -12.79 7.52
N PHE A 8 -0.35 -12.51 8.76
CA PHE A 8 -1.06 -13.47 9.61
C PHE A 8 -2.59 -13.38 9.45
N GLY A 9 -3.07 -13.07 8.24
CA GLY A 9 -4.50 -13.11 7.92
C GLY A 9 -5.21 -11.75 7.94
N LYS A 10 -4.49 -10.62 7.94
CA LYS A 10 -5.14 -9.31 7.70
C LYS A 10 -5.62 -9.21 6.24
N THR A 11 -6.61 -8.35 5.99
CA THR A 11 -7.24 -8.17 4.68
C THR A 11 -6.27 -8.04 3.49
N PRO A 12 -5.19 -7.23 3.55
CA PRO A 12 -4.26 -7.10 2.41
C PRO A 12 -3.59 -8.42 2.03
N TYR A 13 -3.28 -9.29 3.00
CA TYR A 13 -2.71 -10.61 2.73
C TYR A 13 -3.71 -11.54 2.05
N GLY A 14 -4.99 -11.47 2.44
CA GLY A 14 -6.06 -12.22 1.78
C GLY A 14 -6.21 -11.83 0.31
N VAL A 15 -6.24 -10.53 0.01
CA VAL A 15 -6.28 -10.01 -1.36
C VAL A 15 -5.07 -10.48 -2.15
N ALA A 16 -3.85 -10.32 -1.63
CA ALA A 16 -2.62 -10.76 -2.27
C ALA A 16 -2.63 -12.28 -2.58
N SER A 17 -3.12 -13.08 -1.64
CA SER A 17 -3.24 -14.53 -1.79
C SER A 17 -4.19 -14.93 -2.91
N VAL A 18 -5.28 -14.17 -3.11
CA VAL A 18 -6.22 -14.39 -4.21
C VAL A 18 -5.60 -13.95 -5.54
N CYS A 19 -5.06 -12.74 -5.62
CA CYS A 19 -4.44 -12.19 -6.84
C CYS A 19 -3.32 -13.08 -7.38
N LYS A 20 -2.51 -13.69 -6.49
CA LYS A 20 -1.46 -14.64 -6.86
C LYS A 20 -1.99 -15.85 -7.65
N LYS A 21 -3.19 -16.34 -7.34
CA LYS A 21 -3.82 -17.46 -8.07
C LYS A 21 -4.18 -17.10 -9.52
N TYR A 22 -4.38 -15.81 -9.79
CA TYR A 22 -4.78 -15.28 -11.10
C TYR A 22 -3.67 -14.51 -11.80
N ASN A 23 -2.44 -14.58 -11.29
CA ASN A 23 -1.28 -13.85 -11.82
C ASN A 23 -1.55 -12.34 -12.00
N LYS A 24 -2.20 -11.73 -11.00
CA LYS A 24 -2.51 -10.29 -10.98
C LYS A 24 -1.57 -9.56 -10.03
N SER A 25 -1.08 -8.40 -10.46
CA SER A 25 -0.25 -7.52 -9.65
C SER A 25 -1.04 -6.85 -8.53
N VAL A 26 -0.39 -6.60 -7.40
CA VAL A 26 -0.97 -6.03 -6.18
C VAL A 26 -0.11 -4.89 -5.67
N ILE A 27 -0.68 -3.69 -5.64
CA ILE A 27 -0.09 -2.51 -5.01
C ILE A 27 -0.88 -2.19 -3.74
N ALA A 28 -0.21 -2.19 -2.59
CA ALA A 28 -0.83 -1.82 -1.32
C ALA A 28 -0.63 -0.33 -1.04
N ILE A 29 -1.72 0.40 -0.80
CA ILE A 29 -1.69 1.79 -0.36
C ILE A 29 -2.17 1.83 1.09
N ALA A 30 -1.36 2.41 1.99
CA ALA A 30 -1.63 2.39 3.43
C ALA A 30 -1.29 3.72 4.09
N ARG A 31 -1.85 3.99 5.27
CA ARG A 31 -1.52 5.17 6.10
C ARG A 31 -0.03 5.30 6.48
N GLY A 32 0.74 4.23 6.32
CA GLY A 32 2.13 4.17 6.73
C GLY A 32 2.69 2.76 6.65
N ILE A 33 4.00 2.68 6.46
CA ILE A 33 4.77 1.44 6.33
C ILE A 33 5.46 1.17 7.66
N GLY A 34 5.08 0.07 8.30
CA GLY A 34 5.57 -0.34 9.60
C GLY A 34 6.75 -1.31 9.51
N LYS A 35 7.16 -1.79 10.69
CA LYS A 35 8.28 -2.71 10.84
C LYS A 35 8.10 -3.97 9.98
N ASP A 36 9.20 -4.34 9.31
CA ASP A 36 9.35 -5.54 8.47
C ASP A 36 8.24 -5.72 7.41
N ALA A 37 7.63 -4.63 6.93
CA ALA A 37 6.62 -4.69 5.87
C ALA A 37 7.16 -5.26 4.55
N SER A 38 8.47 -5.22 4.33
CA SER A 38 9.13 -5.81 3.16
C SER A 38 8.98 -7.34 3.08
N ASP A 39 8.70 -8.04 4.18
CA ASP A 39 8.40 -9.47 4.13
C ASP A 39 7.11 -9.78 3.37
N LEU A 40 6.20 -8.81 3.25
CA LEU A 40 4.97 -8.96 2.49
C LEU A 40 5.23 -9.07 0.98
N TYR A 41 6.39 -8.63 0.49
CA TYR A 41 6.78 -8.83 -0.91
C TYR A 41 6.86 -10.32 -1.27
N LYS A 42 7.34 -11.14 -0.33
CA LYS A 42 7.39 -12.61 -0.47
C LYS A 42 5.99 -13.25 -0.40
N LYS A 43 4.97 -12.49 0.02
CA LYS A 43 3.59 -12.94 0.21
C LYS A 43 2.64 -12.53 -0.91
N GLY A 44 3.16 -11.93 -1.99
CA GLY A 44 2.37 -11.59 -3.19
C GLY A 44 1.84 -10.16 -3.22
N ILE A 45 2.35 -9.28 -2.34
CA ILE A 45 2.22 -7.83 -2.55
C ILE A 45 3.42 -7.41 -3.41
N ASP A 46 3.21 -6.74 -4.54
CA ASP A 46 4.31 -6.35 -5.44
C ASP A 46 4.93 -5.01 -5.05
N SER A 47 4.14 -4.11 -4.44
CA SER A 47 4.62 -2.81 -3.96
C SER A 47 3.78 -2.27 -2.81
N ILE A 48 4.37 -1.41 -1.98
CA ILE A 48 3.72 -0.80 -0.82
C ILE A 48 4.02 0.71 -0.81
N PHE A 49 2.97 1.53 -0.69
CA PHE A 49 3.05 2.99 -0.60
C PHE A 49 2.40 3.50 0.69
N SER A 50 3.03 4.51 1.28
CA SER A 50 2.43 5.35 2.32
C SER A 50 1.64 6.48 1.66
N ILE A 51 0.48 6.84 2.20
CA ILE A 51 -0.25 8.04 1.77
C ILE A 51 0.38 9.35 2.30
N VAL A 52 1.10 9.27 3.43
CA VAL A 52 1.81 10.43 3.99
C VAL A 52 2.99 10.78 3.08
N ASP A 53 2.96 11.97 2.52
CA ASP A 53 3.86 12.45 1.46
C ASP A 53 4.95 13.42 1.97
N LYS A 54 4.77 13.97 3.16
CA LYS A 54 5.71 14.86 3.85
C LYS A 54 5.61 14.70 5.37
N PRO A 55 6.61 15.16 6.14
CA PRO A 55 6.47 15.27 7.60
C PRO A 55 5.27 16.15 7.96
N MET A 56 4.38 15.63 8.80
CA MET A 56 3.17 16.32 9.27
C MET A 56 2.75 15.78 10.64
N MET A 57 1.87 16.49 11.34
CA MET A 57 1.27 15.98 12.57
C MET A 57 0.32 14.82 12.27
N LEU A 58 0.04 13.98 13.28
CA LEU A 58 -0.87 12.85 13.11
C LEU A 58 -2.29 13.32 12.79
N GLU A 59 -2.72 14.40 13.43
CA GLU A 59 -4.01 15.04 13.24
C GLU A 59 -4.17 15.49 11.78
N ASP A 60 -3.16 16.19 11.24
CA ASP A 60 -3.14 16.62 9.83
C ASP A 60 -3.24 15.42 8.88
N ALA A 61 -2.53 14.33 9.18
CA ALA A 61 -2.56 13.12 8.35
C ALA A 61 -3.93 12.44 8.34
N ILE A 62 -4.65 12.50 9.47
CA ILE A 62 -5.99 11.94 9.61
C ILE A 62 -7.01 12.84 8.90
N ASP A 63 -6.95 14.14 9.13
CA ASP A 63 -7.89 15.12 8.55
C ASP A 63 -7.78 15.20 7.02
N ASN A 64 -6.59 14.95 6.47
CA ASN A 64 -6.33 14.97 5.02
C ASN A 64 -6.23 13.57 4.38
N ALA A 65 -6.62 12.50 5.08
CA ALA A 65 -6.38 11.12 4.63
C ALA A 65 -6.97 10.80 3.25
N GLU A 66 -8.13 11.39 2.91
CA GLU A 66 -8.79 11.20 1.61
C GLU A 66 -7.98 11.82 0.47
N ALA A 67 -7.60 13.10 0.60
CA ALA A 67 -6.78 13.79 -0.39
C ALA A 67 -5.40 13.12 -0.56
N LEU A 68 -4.75 12.76 0.55
CA LEU A 68 -3.47 12.05 0.53
C LEU A 68 -3.56 10.69 -0.18
N LEU A 69 -4.66 9.97 0.01
CA LEU A 69 -4.92 8.70 -0.68
C LEU A 69 -5.12 8.91 -2.18
N GLU A 70 -5.94 9.89 -2.57
CA GLU A 70 -6.19 10.23 -3.97
C GLU A 70 -4.89 10.60 -4.70
N GLU A 71 -4.11 11.52 -4.13
CA GLU A 71 -2.83 11.95 -4.70
C GLU A 71 -1.82 10.79 -4.79
N THR A 72 -1.79 9.90 -3.79
CA THR A 72 -0.91 8.73 -3.83
C THR A 72 -1.31 7.76 -4.94
N ALA A 73 -2.60 7.49 -5.09
CA ALA A 73 -3.12 6.66 -6.18
C ALA A 73 -2.84 7.28 -7.55
N GLU A 74 -3.04 8.59 -7.68
CA GLU A 74 -2.75 9.36 -8.91
C GLU A 74 -1.28 9.24 -9.31
N ARG A 75 -0.35 9.47 -8.36
CA ARG A 75 1.10 9.33 -8.58
C ARG A 75 1.47 7.91 -9.03
N ILE A 76 0.90 6.88 -8.40
CA ILE A 76 1.11 5.48 -8.81
C ILE A 76 0.61 5.26 -10.24
N MET A 77 -0.58 5.75 -10.57
CA MET A 77 -1.16 5.58 -11.91
C MET A 77 -0.37 6.31 -13.00
N ARG A 78 0.24 7.46 -12.69
CA ARG A 78 1.20 8.11 -13.61
C ARG A 78 2.36 7.19 -13.97
N VAL A 79 2.93 6.49 -12.99
CA VAL A 79 4.00 5.51 -13.23
C VAL A 79 3.48 4.34 -14.06
N VAL A 80 2.33 3.78 -13.72
CA VAL A 80 1.71 2.68 -14.49
C VAL A 80 1.49 3.07 -15.96
N LYS A 81 1.06 4.31 -16.22
CA LYS A 81 0.87 4.84 -17.57
C LYS A 81 2.16 4.89 -18.41
N LEU A 82 3.35 4.92 -17.80
CA LEU A 82 4.61 4.89 -18.54
C LEU A 82 4.88 3.54 -19.22
N PHE A 83 4.23 2.47 -18.77
CA PHE A 83 4.46 1.10 -19.23
C PHE A 83 3.23 0.47 -19.92
N ASN A 84 2.16 1.25 -20.11
CA ASN A 84 0.93 0.84 -20.81
C ASN A 84 0.89 1.35 -22.25
#